data_AF-A0A0N4WG67-F1
#
_entry.id   AF-A0A0N4WG67-F1
#
_cell.length_a   1.000
_cell.length_b   1.000
_cell.length_c   1.000
_cell.angle_alpha   90.00
_cell.angle_beta   90.00
_cell.angle_gamma   90.00
#
_symmetry.space_group_name_H-M   'P 1'
#
loop_
_entity.id
_entity.type
_entity.pdbx_description
1 polymer ?
#
loop_
_entity_poly.entity_id
_entity_poly.type
_entity_poly.pdbx_seq_one_letter_code
_entity_poly.pdbx_strand_id
1 'polypeptide(L)'
;MDREYLSILPHISLSEDKKKYAVDYRNAHPIYLNNLDTDTRYKRWRNSVKLLLEPYYPGMIRPIARNLFTLVSLVASPLYGQSHE
;
A
#
# COMPACT_ATOMS: atom_id res chain seq x y z
N MET A 1 -21.35 7.41 -5.21
CA MET A 1 -21.28 5.99 -4.81
C MET A 1 -20.48 5.95 -3.54
N ASP A 2 -21.19 5.85 -2.43
CA ASP A 2 -20.65 6.05 -1.10
C ASP A 2 -19.75 4.90 -0.68
N ARG A 3 -18.78 5.21 0.19
CA ARG A 3 -17.66 4.34 0.57
C ARG A 3 -18.10 3.25 1.56
N GLU A 4 -19.12 2.48 1.20
CA GLU A 4 -19.75 1.45 2.03
C GLU A 4 -18.77 0.37 2.51
N TYR A 5 -17.68 0.12 1.77
CA TYR A 5 -16.67 -0.87 2.14
C TYR A 5 -15.77 -0.44 3.31
N LEU A 6 -15.70 0.86 3.64
CA LEU A 6 -14.83 1.34 4.72
C LEU A 6 -15.27 0.84 6.10
N SER A 7 -16.56 0.57 6.29
CA SER A 7 -17.09 0.00 7.54
C SER A 7 -16.70 -1.47 7.71
N ILE A 8 -16.40 -2.19 6.62
CA ILE A 8 -16.09 -3.62 6.65
C ILE A 8 -14.61 -3.86 7.01
N LEU A 9 -13.72 -2.95 6.60
CA LEU A 9 -12.27 -3.12 6.79
C LEU A 9 -11.81 -3.29 8.25
N PRO A 10 -12.37 -2.60 9.27
CA PRO A 10 -12.01 -2.81 10.67
C PRO A 10 -12.43 -4.17 11.23
N HIS A 11 -13.46 -4.78 10.63
CA HIS A 11 -13.99 -6.09 11.04
C HIS A 11 -13.24 -7.26 10.41
N ILE A 12 -12.30 -6.98 9.49
CA ILE A 12 -11.41 -8.00 8.94
C ILE A 12 -10.49 -8.46 10.07
N SER A 13 -10.80 -9.64 10.64
CA SER A 13 -10.02 -10.23 11.73
C SER A 13 -8.54 -10.28 11.35
N LEU A 14 -7.73 -9.52 12.09
CA LEU A 14 -6.30 -9.48 11.88
C LEU A 14 -5.54 -10.65 12.55
N SER A 15 -6.25 -11.62 13.13
CA SER A 15 -5.69 -12.73 13.91
C SER A 15 -4.62 -13.55 13.17
N GLU A 16 -3.70 -14.14 13.93
CA GLU A 16 -2.47 -14.77 13.42
C GLU A 16 -2.71 -16.08 12.62
N ASP A 17 -3.88 -16.71 12.77
CA ASP A 17 -4.30 -17.94 12.04
C ASP A 17 -4.83 -17.70 10.61
N LYS A 18 -4.33 -16.67 9.93
CA LYS A 18 -4.88 -16.23 8.64
C LYS A 18 -4.58 -17.18 7.49
N LYS A 19 -5.65 -17.69 6.87
CA LYS A 19 -5.67 -17.96 5.43
C LYS A 19 -5.06 -16.73 4.72
N LYS A 20 -4.02 -16.95 3.93
CA LYS A 20 -3.38 -15.90 3.10
C LYS A 20 -4.33 -15.55 1.95
N TYR A 21 -5.20 -14.57 2.13
CA TYR A 21 -6.02 -14.03 1.05
C TYR A 21 -5.45 -12.68 0.61
N ALA A 22 -5.60 -12.39 -0.68
CA ALA A 22 -5.33 -11.08 -1.24
C ALA A 22 -6.61 -10.25 -1.21
N VAL A 23 -6.47 -8.95 -0.91
CA VAL A 23 -7.58 -7.98 -0.96
C VAL A 23 -7.34 -7.06 -2.14
N ASP A 24 -8.35 -6.88 -2.99
CA ASP A 24 -8.32 -5.86 -4.04
C ASP A 24 -8.68 -4.50 -3.44
N TYR A 25 -7.70 -3.60 -3.37
CA TYR A 25 -7.84 -2.27 -2.78
C TYR A 25 -8.05 -1.17 -3.84
N ARG A 26 -8.12 -1.48 -5.14
CA ARG A 26 -8.12 -0.46 -6.20
C ARG A 26 -9.29 0.52 -6.11
N ASN A 27 -10.45 0.04 -5.66
CA ASN A 27 -11.64 0.87 -5.47
C ASN A 27 -11.56 1.76 -4.21
N ALA A 28 -10.55 1.57 -3.34
CA ALA A 28 -10.40 2.35 -2.12
C ALA A 28 -9.92 3.79 -2.37
N HIS A 29 -9.35 4.08 -3.56
CA HIS A 29 -8.80 5.39 -3.93
C HIS A 29 -7.92 6.02 -2.83
N PRO A 30 -6.86 5.32 -2.39
CA PRO A 30 -5.99 5.83 -1.33
C PRO A 30 -5.21 7.06 -1.81
N ILE A 31 -4.86 7.93 -0.85
CA ILE A 31 -3.92 9.03 -1.09
C ILE A 31 -2.51 8.47 -0.97
N TYR A 32 -1.74 8.54 -2.05
CA TYR A 32 -0.35 8.06 -2.08
C TYR A 32 0.62 9.18 -1.69
N LEU A 33 1.57 8.85 -0.83
CA LEU A 33 2.64 9.78 -0.41
C LEU A 33 3.85 9.77 -1.35
N ASN A 34 4.01 8.71 -2.14
CA ASN A 34 5.14 8.52 -3.05
C ASN A 34 4.71 7.86 -4.36
N ASN A 35 5.40 8.22 -5.45
CA ASN A 35 5.29 7.54 -6.73
C ASN A 35 6.68 7.20 -7.29
N LEU A 36 7.05 5.92 -7.20
CA LEU A 36 8.36 5.42 -7.60
C LEU A 36 8.63 5.51 -9.11
N ASP A 37 7.59 5.59 -9.94
CA ASP A 37 7.71 5.63 -11.40
C ASP A 37 7.92 7.06 -11.93
N THR A 38 7.36 8.08 -11.26
CA THR A 38 7.33 9.45 -11.81
C THR A 38 8.09 10.50 -11.00
N ASP A 39 8.24 10.32 -9.68
CA ASP A 39 8.82 11.39 -8.86
C ASP A 39 10.30 11.61 -9.18
N THR A 40 10.70 12.88 -9.26
CA THR A 40 12.07 13.28 -9.60
C THR A 40 13.12 12.67 -8.67
N ARG A 41 12.76 12.46 -7.40
CA ARG A 41 13.65 11.89 -6.38
C ARG A 41 14.10 10.45 -6.68
N TYR A 42 13.32 9.69 -7.47
CA TYR A 42 13.62 8.29 -7.79
C TYR A 42 14.24 8.11 -9.18
N LYS A 43 14.39 9.18 -9.98
CA LYS A 43 14.93 9.11 -11.36
C LYS A 43 16.32 8.48 -11.48
N ARG A 44 17.13 8.54 -10.42
CA ARG A 44 18.47 7.94 -10.39
C ARG A 44 18.45 6.41 -10.21
N TRP A 45 17.33 5.84 -9.79
CA TRP A 45 17.19 4.40 -9.58
C TRP A 45 16.95 3.70 -10.92
N ARG A 46 17.41 2.45 -11.04
CA ARG A 46 17.11 1.62 -12.22
C ARG A 46 15.63 1.23 -12.21
N ASN A 47 15.00 1.15 -13.38
CA ASN A 47 13.55 0.89 -13.54
C ASN A 47 13.22 -0.48 -14.18
N SER A 48 14.20 -1.39 -14.23
CA SER A 48 14.03 -2.70 -14.87
C SER A 48 13.51 -3.76 -13.90
N VAL A 49 12.50 -4.53 -14.30
CA VAL A 49 12.00 -5.67 -13.51
C VAL A 49 13.06 -6.77 -13.34
N LYS A 50 14.05 -6.85 -14.25
CA LYS A 50 15.16 -7.83 -14.16
C LYS A 50 15.97 -7.69 -12.88
N LEU A 51 15.96 -6.50 -12.26
CA LEU A 51 16.61 -6.23 -10.98
C LEU A 51 16.13 -7.12 -9.83
N LEU A 52 14.90 -7.65 -9.91
CA LEU A 52 14.37 -8.59 -8.92
C LEU A 52 15.07 -9.94 -8.95
N LEU A 53 15.67 -10.29 -10.08
CA LEU A 53 16.38 -11.57 -10.28
C LEU A 53 17.88 -11.43 -10.03
N GLU A 54 18.40 -10.20 -9.99
CA GLU A 54 19.80 -9.95 -9.69
C GLU A 54 20.05 -10.09 -8.17
N PRO A 55 21.17 -10.70 -7.75
CA PRO A 55 21.52 -10.79 -6.32
C PRO A 55 21.73 -9.40 -5.71
N TYR A 56 21.22 -9.21 -4.50
CA TYR A 56 21.39 -7.99 -3.70
C TYR A 56 21.85 -8.34 -2.28
N TYR A 57 22.38 -7.37 -1.55
CA TYR A 57 22.86 -7.60 -0.20
C TYR A 57 21.74 -8.15 0.71
N PRO A 58 21.97 -9.28 1.42
CA PRO A 58 20.98 -9.85 2.33
C PRO A 58 20.51 -8.82 3.35
N GLY A 59 19.20 -8.78 3.59
CA GLY A 59 18.58 -7.84 4.55
C GLY A 59 18.38 -6.41 4.02
N MET A 60 18.83 -6.09 2.81
CA MET A 60 18.62 -4.78 2.21
C MET A 60 17.48 -4.82 1.17
N ILE A 61 16.72 -3.73 1.09
CA ILE A 61 15.72 -3.53 0.03
C ILE A 61 16.41 -2.88 -1.15
N ARG A 62 16.33 -3.53 -2.32
CA ARG A 62 16.87 -2.97 -3.57
C ARG A 62 16.04 -1.76 -4.02
N PRO A 63 16.66 -0.59 -4.27
CA PRO A 63 15.96 0.54 -4.85
C PRO A 63 15.63 0.27 -6.33
N ILE A 64 14.34 0.26 -6.67
CA ILE A 64 13.83 0.11 -8.03
C ILE A 64 12.78 1.20 -8.26
N ALA A 65 12.91 1.99 -9.32
CA ALA A 65 11.94 3.02 -9.71
C ALA A 65 10.73 2.40 -10.41
N ARG A 66 10.02 1.51 -9.72
CA ARG A 66 8.80 0.82 -10.20
C ARG A 66 7.85 0.55 -9.03
N ASN A 67 6.56 0.71 -9.26
CA ASN A 67 5.54 0.29 -8.30
C ASN A 67 5.40 -1.25 -8.25
N LEU A 68 6.09 -1.88 -7.30
CA LEU A 68 6.10 -3.35 -7.09
C LEU A 68 5.44 -3.78 -5.78
N PHE A 69 5.54 -2.93 -4.75
CA PHE A 69 5.00 -3.17 -3.43
C PHE A 69 4.22 -1.94 -2.99
N THR A 70 3.03 -2.15 -2.44
CA THR A 70 2.15 -1.07 -2.00
C THR A 70 1.69 -1.36 -0.58
N LEU A 71 1.90 -0.40 0.31
CA LEU A 71 1.34 -0.40 1.66
C LEU A 71 0.18 0.59 1.69
N VAL A 72 -1.03 0.10 1.98
CA VAL A 72 -2.22 0.92 2.22
C VAL A 72 -2.53 0.85 3.71
N SER A 73 -2.61 2.02 4.36
CA SER A 73 -2.95 2.12 5.78
C SER A 73 -4.22 2.95 5.95
N LEU A 74 -5.07 2.53 6.88
CA LEU A 74 -6.23 3.30 7.29
C LEU A 74 -5.81 4.26 8.40
N VAL A 75 -6.03 5.55 8.17
CA VAL A 75 -5.83 6.59 9.18
C VAL A 75 -7.20 6.95 9.73
N ALA A 76 -7.51 6.47 10.93
CA ALA A 76 -8.69 6.90 11.65
C ALA A 76 -8.48 8.33 12.14
N SER A 77 -9.29 9.28 11.68
CA SER A 77 -9.38 10.58 12.35
C SER A 77 -10.31 10.45 13.56
N PRO A 78 -9.94 10.97 14.74
CA PRO A 78 -10.79 10.92 15.92
C PRO A 78 -12.10 11.73 15.76
N LEU A 79 -12.20 12.58 14.72
CA LEU A 79 -13.35 13.43 14.44
C LEU A 79 -14.43 12.76 13.57
N TYR A 80 -14.16 11.61 12.97
CA TYR A 80 -15.15 10.94 12.11
C TYR A 80 -16.37 10.39 12.89
N GLY A 81 -16.24 10.22 14.22
CA GLY A 81 -17.31 9.72 15.09
C GLY A 81 -18.28 10.78 15.65
N GLN A 82 -18.08 12.08 15.38
CA GLN A 82 -18.89 13.17 15.96
C GLN A 82 -19.86 13.83 14.96
N SER A 83 -20.00 13.30 13.75
CA SER A 83 -20.87 13.89 12.70
C SER A 83 -22.20 13.16 12.51
N HIS A 84 -22.50 12.19 13.36
CA HIS A 84 -23.74 11.41 13.35
C HIS A 84 -24.45 11.38 14.71
N GLU A 85 -24.36 12.48 15.47
CA GLU A 85 -25.28 12.79 16.59
C GLU A 85 -26.05 14.09 16.30
#